data_AF-A0A2R5F9V5-F1
#
_entry.id   AF-A0A2R5F9V5-F1
#
_cell.length_a   1.000
_cell.length_b   1.000
_cell.length_c   1.000
_cell.angle_alpha   90.00
_cell.angle_beta   90.00
_cell.angle_gamma   90.00
#
_symmetry.space_group_name_H-M   'P 1'
#
loop_
_entity.id
_entity.type
_entity.pdbx_description
1 polymer ?
#
loop_
_entity_poly.entity_id
_entity_poly.type
_entity_poly.pdbx_seq_one_letter_code
_entity_poly.pdbx_strand_id
1 'polypeptide(L)'
;MTTTNLNTTILTSDERRTLTAAWSAFHASGEARAEDFILYAILRGKNPKTGFTRITNPKKLANGLREFGGYQHALDMLGRAYKGPLTRKLALCFPGLRGERFNELLDAISAAIEAARKEA
;
A
#
# COMPACT_ATOMS: atom_id res chain seq x y z
N MET A 1 20.42 -10.98 -6.89
CA MET A 1 19.24 -10.12 -6.62
C MET A 1 18.13 -11.02 -6.14
N THR A 2 17.94 -11.14 -4.83
CA THR A 2 16.84 -11.90 -4.23
C THR A 2 15.59 -11.03 -4.33
N THR A 3 14.74 -11.29 -5.32
CA THR A 3 13.35 -10.82 -5.31
C THR A 3 12.68 -11.42 -4.09
N THR A 4 12.44 -10.61 -3.06
CA THR A 4 11.58 -11.00 -1.96
C THR A 4 10.23 -11.36 -2.54
N ASN A 5 9.88 -12.63 -2.40
CA ASN A 5 8.58 -13.15 -2.77
C ASN A 5 7.56 -12.55 -1.79
N LEU A 6 7.08 -11.35 -2.09
CA LEU A 6 5.86 -10.76 -1.47
C LEU A 6 4.59 -11.52 -1.89
N ASN A 7 4.73 -12.73 -2.45
CA ASN A 7 3.67 -13.65 -2.86
C ASN A 7 2.91 -14.26 -1.68
N THR A 8 3.16 -13.80 -0.44
CA THR A 8 2.29 -14.10 0.69
C THR A 8 0.97 -13.37 0.45
N THR A 9 -0.03 -14.11 0.03
CA THR A 9 -1.39 -13.59 -0.11
C THR A 9 -1.91 -13.22 1.27
N ILE A 10 -1.88 -11.93 1.61
CA ILE A 10 -2.30 -11.43 2.93
C ILE A 10 -3.83 -11.43 3.05
N LEU A 11 -4.53 -11.31 1.91
CA LEU A 11 -5.99 -11.17 1.84
C LEU A 11 -6.68 -12.41 1.25
N THR A 12 -7.83 -12.78 1.80
CA THR A 12 -8.73 -13.78 1.20
C THR A 12 -9.27 -13.32 -0.16
N SER A 13 -9.92 -14.21 -0.91
CA SER A 13 -10.51 -13.87 -2.22
C SER A 13 -11.58 -12.78 -2.12
N ASP A 14 -12.41 -12.82 -1.08
CA ASP A 14 -13.46 -11.82 -0.86
C ASP A 14 -12.85 -10.49 -0.39
N GLU A 15 -11.87 -10.54 0.53
CA GLU A 15 -11.13 -9.34 0.96
C GLU A 15 -10.45 -8.65 -0.23
N ARG A 16 -9.85 -9.41 -1.16
CA ARG A 16 -9.26 -8.84 -2.39
C ARG A 16 -10.28 -8.16 -3.29
N ARG A 17 -11.49 -8.72 -3.40
CA ARG A 17 -12.57 -8.13 -4.19
C ARG A 17 -13.03 -6.80 -3.58
N THR A 18 -13.28 -6.81 -2.26
CA THR A 18 -13.67 -5.61 -1.49
C THR A 18 -12.61 -4.52 -1.59
N LEU A 19 -11.33 -4.87 -1.41
CA LEU A 19 -10.22 -3.94 -1.57
C LEU A 19 -10.18 -3.32 -2.98
N THR A 20 -10.34 -4.14 -4.02
CA THR A 20 -10.26 -3.67 -5.40
C THR A 20 -11.40 -2.68 -5.71
N ALA A 21 -12.60 -2.92 -5.19
CA ALA A 21 -13.74 -2.01 -5.32
C ALA A 21 -13.50 -0.69 -4.56
N ALA A 22 -13.08 -0.76 -3.29
CA ALA A 22 -12.76 0.41 -2.47
C ALA A 22 -11.62 1.25 -3.06
N TRP A 23 -10.56 0.59 -3.53
CA TRP A 23 -9.44 1.23 -4.22
C TRP A 23 -9.89 1.95 -5.48
N SER A 24 -10.74 1.33 -6.30
CA SER A 24 -11.21 1.94 -7.54
C SER A 24 -11.98 3.24 -7.28
N ALA A 25 -12.86 3.24 -6.25
CA ALA A 25 -13.58 4.43 -5.83
C ALA A 25 -12.64 5.52 -5.27
N PHE A 26 -11.71 5.13 -4.39
CA PHE A 26 -10.75 6.07 -3.79
C PHE A 26 -9.80 6.66 -4.84
N HIS A 27 -9.27 5.84 -5.75
CA HIS A 27 -8.39 6.30 -6.82
C HIS A 27 -9.12 7.24 -7.79
N ALA A 28 -10.40 7.00 -8.09
CA ALA A 28 -11.21 7.87 -8.93
C ALA A 28 -11.46 9.25 -8.32
N SER A 29 -11.41 9.40 -6.98
CA SER A 29 -11.53 10.70 -6.31
C SER A 29 -10.36 11.65 -6.60
N GLY A 30 -9.21 11.13 -7.05
CA GLY A 30 -7.99 11.91 -7.25
C GLY A 30 -7.20 12.20 -5.97
N GLU A 31 -7.64 11.71 -4.81
CA GLU A 31 -6.97 11.95 -3.53
C GLU A 31 -5.79 11.00 -3.23
N ALA A 32 -5.62 9.94 -4.04
CA ALA A 32 -4.63 8.90 -3.80
C ALA A 32 -3.17 9.42 -3.93
N ARG A 33 -2.37 9.19 -2.88
CA ARG A 33 -0.96 9.59 -2.81
C ARG A 33 -0.01 8.40 -2.95
N ALA A 34 1.27 8.67 -3.09
CA ALA A 34 2.32 7.65 -3.26
C ALA A 34 2.25 6.53 -2.21
N GLU A 35 2.01 6.84 -0.93
CA GLU A 35 1.86 5.85 0.14
C GLU A 35 0.67 4.91 -0.07
N ASP A 36 -0.41 5.40 -0.69
CA ASP A 36 -1.62 4.62 -0.95
C ASP A 36 -1.37 3.58 -2.04
N PHE A 37 -0.58 3.92 -3.05
CA PHE A 37 -0.17 2.99 -4.10
C PHE A 37 0.72 1.87 -3.56
N ILE A 38 1.64 2.19 -2.64
CA ILE A 38 2.47 1.18 -1.96
C ILE A 38 1.61 0.25 -1.12
N LEU A 39 0.72 0.82 -0.28
CA LEU A 39 -0.18 0.03 0.57
C LEU A 39 -1.06 -0.90 -0.27
N TYR A 40 -1.64 -0.40 -1.36
CA TYR A 40 -2.45 -1.19 -2.26
C TYR A 40 -1.65 -2.32 -2.92
N ALA A 41 -0.41 -2.06 -3.35
CA ALA A 41 0.46 -3.09 -3.90
C ALA A 41 0.79 -4.19 -2.87
N ILE A 42 1.13 -3.82 -1.63
CA ILE A 42 1.39 -4.76 -0.52
C ILE A 42 0.17 -5.65 -0.27
N LEU A 43 -1.02 -5.05 -0.13
CA LEU A 43 -2.26 -5.79 0.12
C LEU A 43 -2.62 -6.76 -1.01
N ARG A 44 -2.21 -6.45 -2.24
CA ARG A 44 -2.40 -7.29 -3.43
C ARG A 44 -1.31 -8.36 -3.60
N GLY A 45 -0.30 -8.42 -2.73
CA GLY A 45 0.88 -9.27 -2.90
C GLY A 45 1.68 -8.93 -4.16
N LYS A 46 1.71 -7.64 -4.53
CA LYS A 46 2.43 -7.14 -5.71
C LYS A 46 3.66 -6.35 -5.27
N ASN A 47 4.64 -6.26 -6.16
CA ASN A 47 5.84 -5.48 -5.92
C ASN A 47 5.50 -3.98 -5.80
N PRO A 48 5.74 -3.33 -4.64
CA PRO A 48 5.40 -1.92 -4.43
C PRO A 48 6.28 -0.96 -5.23
N LYS A 49 7.46 -1.40 -5.72
CA LYS A 49 8.37 -0.59 -6.55
C LYS A 49 7.88 -0.41 -7.99
N THR A 50 7.03 -1.30 -8.50
CA THR A 50 6.62 -1.31 -9.92
C THR A 50 5.90 -0.02 -10.35
N GLY A 51 5.30 0.72 -9.43
CA GLY A 51 4.65 2.02 -9.69
C GLY A 51 5.59 3.23 -9.69
N PHE A 52 6.85 3.07 -9.28
CA PHE A 52 7.84 4.14 -9.06
C PHE A 52 8.98 4.10 -10.08
N THR A 53 8.65 3.98 -11.36
CA THR A 53 9.59 4.11 -12.48
C THR A 53 9.70 5.58 -12.91
N ARG A 54 10.65 5.96 -13.78
CA ARG A 54 10.64 7.30 -14.41
C ARG A 54 9.29 7.60 -15.07
N ILE A 55 8.49 8.48 -14.46
CA ILE A 55 7.14 8.80 -14.94
C ILE A 55 7.16 10.13 -15.68
N THR A 56 6.75 10.13 -16.94
CA THR A 56 6.50 11.35 -17.74
C THR A 56 5.05 11.83 -17.67
N ASN A 57 4.16 11.04 -17.06
CA ASN A 57 2.73 11.36 -16.93
C ASN A 57 2.48 12.43 -15.84
N PRO A 58 1.93 13.61 -16.19
CA PRO A 58 1.71 14.72 -15.25
C PRO A 58 0.82 14.38 -14.06
N LYS A 59 -0.21 13.55 -14.23
CA LYS A 59 -1.13 13.16 -13.13
C LYS A 59 -0.41 12.33 -12.07
N LYS A 60 0.48 11.43 -12.50
CA LYS A 60 1.26 10.60 -11.58
C LYS A 60 2.31 11.42 -10.84
N LEU A 61 2.93 12.40 -11.51
CA LEU A 61 3.86 13.36 -10.89
C LEU A 61 3.15 14.23 -9.83
N ALA A 62 1.92 14.67 -10.11
CA ALA A 62 1.09 15.43 -9.15
C ALA A 62 0.74 14.60 -7.90
N ASN A 63 0.53 13.29 -8.04
CA ASN A 63 0.28 12.37 -6.93
C ASN A 63 1.54 11.94 -6.16
N GLY A 64 2.70 12.56 -6.45
CA GLY A 64 3.96 12.28 -5.77
C GLY A 64 4.71 11.04 -6.26
N LEU A 65 4.26 10.40 -7.35
CA LEU A 65 4.94 9.27 -7.98
C LEU A 65 6.13 9.78 -8.82
N ARG A 66 7.22 10.16 -8.15
CA ARG A 66 8.50 10.55 -8.74
C ARG A 66 9.50 9.39 -8.61
N GLU A 67 10.34 9.20 -9.62
CA GLU A 67 11.46 8.24 -9.55
C GLU A 67 12.47 8.68 -8.47
N PHE A 68 13.11 7.70 -7.81
CA PHE A 68 14.13 7.81 -6.73
C PHE A 68 13.96 8.98 -5.74
N GLY A 69 13.65 8.63 -4.48
CA GLY A 69 13.32 9.58 -3.41
C GLY A 69 11.82 9.61 -3.09
N GLY A 70 10.95 9.49 -4.11
CA GLY A 70 9.49 9.38 -3.91
C GLY A 70 9.07 8.05 -3.26
N TYR A 71 9.68 6.94 -3.67
CA TYR A 71 9.42 5.62 -3.09
C TYR A 71 9.87 5.54 -1.61
N GLN A 72 11.09 5.99 -1.31
CA GLN A 72 11.63 5.97 0.04
C GLN A 72 10.89 6.93 0.96
N HIS A 73 10.54 8.13 0.47
CA HIS A 73 9.69 9.06 1.21
C HIS A 73 8.30 8.48 1.50
N ALA A 74 7.67 7.81 0.53
CA ALA A 74 6.37 7.16 0.72
C ALA A 74 6.44 5.99 1.72
N LEU A 75 7.53 5.21 1.70
CA LEU A 75 7.80 4.19 2.72
C LEU A 75 8.01 4.80 4.12
N ASP A 76 8.75 5.91 4.22
CA ASP A 76 8.96 6.60 5.48
C ASP A 76 7.65 7.21 6.01
N MET A 77 6.80 7.74 5.13
CA MET A 77 5.46 8.20 5.50
C MET A 77 4.58 7.06 6.01
N LEU A 78 4.63 5.88 5.38
CA LEU A 78 3.95 4.68 5.87
C LEU A 78 4.52 4.20 7.22
N GLY A 79 5.84 4.20 7.38
CA GLY A 79 6.52 3.81 8.61
C GLY A 79 6.30 4.78 9.78
N ARG A 80 6.12 6.08 9.50
CA ARG A 80 5.81 7.10 10.51
C ARG A 80 4.31 7.17 10.84
N ALA A 81 3.45 6.85 9.89
CA ALA A 81 1.98 6.84 10.05
C ALA A 81 1.46 5.61 10.85
N TYR A 82 2.29 5.06 11.72
CA TYR A 82 2.03 3.78 12.39
C TYR A 82 0.73 3.78 13.19
N LYS A 83 -0.04 2.69 13.02
CA LYS A 83 -1.38 2.41 13.53
C LYS A 83 -2.45 3.45 13.19
N GLY A 84 -2.36 4.73 13.53
CA GLY A 84 -3.50 5.66 13.37
C GLY A 84 -4.01 5.83 11.93
N PRO A 85 -3.25 6.51 11.05
CA PRO A 85 -3.64 6.71 9.65
C PRO A 85 -3.79 5.39 8.87
N LEU A 86 -2.94 4.39 9.13
CA LEU A 86 -3.03 3.08 8.47
C LEU A 86 -4.31 2.32 8.86
N THR A 87 -4.66 2.31 10.15
CA THR A 87 -5.94 1.75 10.64
C THR A 87 -7.12 2.45 9.99
N ARG A 88 -7.08 3.79 9.91
CA ARG A 88 -8.16 4.55 9.27
C ARG A 88 -8.31 4.20 7.79
N LYS A 89 -7.22 4.08 7.04
CA LYS A 89 -7.24 3.68 5.62
C LYS A 89 -7.75 2.25 5.45
N LEU A 90 -7.32 1.31 6.30
CA LEU A 90 -7.83 -0.06 6.27
C LEU A 90 -9.31 -0.15 6.65
N ALA A 91 -9.77 0.61 7.64
CA ALA A 91 -11.17 0.66 8.02
C ALA A 91 -12.07 1.21 6.90
N LEU A 92 -11.57 2.14 6.08
CA LEU A 92 -12.26 2.62 4.88
C LEU A 92 -12.35 1.53 3.80
N CYS A 93 -11.28 0.77 3.60
CA CYS A 93 -11.25 -0.34 2.63
C CYS A 93 -12.04 -1.55 3.11
N PHE A 94 -12.16 -1.75 4.43
CA PHE A 94 -12.76 -2.92 5.06
C PHE A 94 -13.62 -2.55 6.27
N PRO A 95 -14.80 -1.91 6.08
CA PRO A 95 -15.63 -1.40 7.18
C PRO A 95 -16.16 -2.49 8.13
N GLY A 96 -16.18 -3.75 7.68
CA GLY A 96 -16.57 -4.91 8.48
C GLY A 96 -15.40 -5.66 9.15
N LEU A 97 -14.16 -5.31 8.84
CA LEU A 97 -12.98 -6.02 9.36
C LEU A 97 -12.64 -5.52 10.76
N ARG A 98 -12.76 -6.40 11.74
CA ARG A 98 -12.55 -6.08 13.16
C ARG A 98 -11.89 -7.26 13.88
N GLY A 99 -11.47 -7.01 15.12
CA GLY A 99 -10.94 -8.05 16.00
C GLY A 99 -9.60 -8.59 15.53
N GLU A 100 -9.37 -9.87 15.81
CA GLU A 100 -8.08 -10.55 15.57
C GLU A 100 -7.61 -10.43 14.12
N ARG A 101 -8.50 -10.66 13.15
CA ARG A 101 -8.19 -10.56 11.71
C ARG A 101 -7.71 -9.17 11.28
N PHE A 102 -8.25 -8.11 11.90
CA PHE A 102 -7.80 -6.74 11.63
C PHE A 102 -6.38 -6.50 12.15
N ASN A 103 -6.05 -7.03 13.33
CA ASN A 103 -4.71 -6.94 13.91
C ASN A 103 -3.70 -7.76 13.10
N GLU A 104 -4.04 -8.99 12.69
CA GLU A 104 -3.20 -9.80 11.80
C GLU A 104 -2.85 -9.06 10.52
N LEU A 105 -3.83 -8.37 9.93
CA LEU A 105 -3.63 -7.58 8.71
C LEU A 105 -2.71 -6.40 8.94
N LEU A 106 -2.89 -5.67 10.04
CA LEU A 106 -1.98 -4.59 10.42
C LEU A 106 -0.54 -5.07 10.62
N ASP A 107 -0.35 -6.21 11.28
CA ASP A 107 0.98 -6.78 11.54
C ASP A 107 1.63 -7.26 10.24
N ALA A 108 0.87 -7.93 9.37
CA ALA A 108 1.36 -8.37 8.06
C ALA A 108 1.76 -7.20 7.15
N ILE A 109 0.96 -6.13 7.12
CA ILE A 109 1.29 -4.91 6.36
C ILE A 109 2.54 -4.25 6.94
N SER A 110 2.64 -4.18 8.26
CA SER A 110 3.81 -3.63 8.95
C SER A 110 5.08 -4.38 8.59
N ALA A 111 5.04 -5.72 8.64
CA ALA A 111 6.17 -6.56 8.25
C ALA A 111 6.56 -6.35 6.77
N ALA A 112 5.58 -6.21 5.88
CA ALA A 112 5.83 -5.95 4.46
C ALA A 112 6.44 -4.56 4.21
N ILE A 113 6.02 -3.52 4.94
CA ILE A 113 6.62 -2.18 4.87
C ILE A 113 8.08 -2.22 5.32
N GLU A 114 8.37 -2.88 6.45
CA GLU A 114 9.73 -3.00 6.98
C GLU A 114 10.64 -3.82 6.04
N ALA A 115 10.13 -4.89 5.44
CA ALA A 115 10.86 -5.63 4.40
C ALA A 115 11.15 -4.74 3.18
N ALA A 116 10.15 -3.99 2.71
CA ALA A 116 10.30 -3.07 1.59
C ALA A 116 11.30 -1.93 1.87
N ARG A 117 11.43 -1.48 3.13
CA ARG A 117 12.43 -0.48 3.56
C ARG A 117 13.85 -1.02 3.57
N LYS A 118 14.06 -2.27 3.98
CA LYS A 118 15.39 -2.91 3.97
C LYS A 118 15.95 -3.12 2.56
N GLU A 119 15.07 -3.20 1.56
CA GLU A 119 15.42 -3.38 0.15
C GLU A 119 15.48 -2.09 -0.66
N ALA A 120 15.02 -0.96 -0.10
CA ALA A 120 14.94 0.34 -0.77
C ALA A 120 16.31 1.02 -0.85
#